data_AF-A0A151MTQ9-F1
#
_entry.id   AF-A0A151MTQ9-F1
#
_cell.length_a   1.000
_cell.length_b   1.000
_cell.length_c   1.000
_cell.angle_alpha   90.00
_cell.angle_beta   90.00
_cell.angle_gamma   90.00
#
_symmetry.space_group_name_H-M   'P 1'
#
loop_
_entity.id
_entity.type
_entity.pdbx_description
1 polymer ?
#
loop_
_entity_poly.entity_id
_entity_poly.type
_entity_poly.pdbx_seq_one_letter_code
_entity_poly.pdbx_strand_id
1 'polypeptide(L)'
;MCDPGLYRNGSGRCVPAAHCECQHRGRLYPPGAEWHEDCETCRCLNGRGVCMAGCPPLSCLEGEVKVQEPGSCCPVCRTESLEEPSAACQRYTEVRNITKGRCSLRGVEVSYCRGRCLSRTNVLPEEPYLQTLCDCCSYRLDPVSPVRLLSLRCEDGEVEPVVLPVIHSCECSSCQGGDFSKR
;
A
#
# COMPACT_ATOMS: atom_id res chain seq x y z
N MET A 1 49.42 -23.83 -23.41
CA MET A 1 49.10 -23.95 -21.96
C MET A 1 49.86 -22.84 -21.25
N CYS A 2 49.34 -22.22 -20.19
CA CYS A 2 50.06 -21.19 -19.44
C CYS A 2 50.96 -21.84 -18.38
N ASP A 3 52.06 -21.17 -18.02
CA ASP A 3 52.94 -21.58 -16.93
C ASP A 3 52.22 -21.56 -15.57
N PRO A 4 52.70 -22.34 -14.58
CA PRO A 4 52.11 -22.35 -13.24
C PRO A 4 51.98 -20.94 -12.63
N GLY A 5 50.78 -20.59 -12.17
CA GLY A 5 50.47 -19.28 -11.59
C GLY A 5 50.01 -18.20 -12.59
N LEU A 6 50.03 -18.49 -13.89
CA LEU A 6 49.49 -17.63 -14.95
C LEU A 6 48.18 -18.18 -15.51
N TYR A 7 47.29 -17.26 -15.90
CA TYR A 7 45.95 -17.54 -16.40
C TYR A 7 45.74 -16.83 -17.72
N ARG A 8 44.95 -17.44 -18.61
CA ARG A 8 44.65 -16.87 -19.93
C ARG A 8 43.58 -15.78 -19.79
N ASN A 9 43.88 -14.55 -20.20
CA ASN A 9 42.90 -13.45 -20.25
C ASN A 9 42.07 -13.44 -21.55
N GLY A 10 41.14 -12.49 -21.68
CA GLY A 10 40.26 -12.35 -22.85
C GLY A 10 40.99 -12.15 -24.19
N SER A 11 42.22 -11.61 -24.16
CA SER A 11 43.10 -11.47 -25.34
C SER A 11 43.90 -12.74 -25.68
N GLY A 12 43.78 -13.80 -24.87
CA GLY A 12 44.51 -15.05 -25.05
C GLY A 12 45.94 -15.05 -24.50
N ARG A 13 46.35 -14.03 -23.74
CA ARG A 13 47.68 -13.92 -23.11
C ARG A 13 47.67 -14.53 -21.72
N CYS A 14 48.79 -15.13 -21.31
CA CYS A 14 49.00 -15.65 -19.96
C CYS A 14 49.43 -14.51 -19.03
N VAL A 15 48.61 -14.18 -18.04
CA VAL A 15 48.82 -13.07 -17.09
C VAL A 15 48.54 -13.53 -15.66
N PRO A 16 49.07 -12.84 -14.63
CA PRO A 16 48.67 -13.09 -13.24
C PRO A 16 47.18 -12.87 -13.03
N ALA A 17 46.56 -13.58 -12.07
CA ALA A 17 45.13 -13.48 -11.79
C ALA A 17 44.63 -12.04 -11.58
N ALA A 18 45.45 -11.18 -10.95
CA ALA A 18 45.16 -9.76 -10.73
C ALA A 18 44.90 -8.95 -12.01
N HIS A 19 45.31 -9.46 -13.18
CA HIS A 19 45.15 -8.84 -14.49
C HIS A 19 44.13 -9.57 -15.38
N CYS A 20 43.40 -10.55 -14.84
CA CYS A 20 42.29 -11.19 -15.54
C CYS A 20 41.01 -10.35 -15.44
N GLU A 21 40.25 -10.29 -16.53
CA GLU A 21 38.89 -9.73 -16.49
C GLU A 21 37.98 -10.59 -15.61
N CYS A 22 37.01 -9.95 -14.95
CA CYS A 22 35.99 -10.63 -14.16
C CYS A 22 34.74 -10.84 -15.00
N GLN A 23 34.22 -12.06 -15.03
CA GLN A 23 32.89 -12.32 -15.59
C GLN A 23 31.85 -12.29 -14.47
N HIS A 24 30.88 -11.38 -14.56
CA HIS A 24 29.78 -11.29 -13.60
C HIS A 24 28.47 -11.06 -14.37
N ARG A 25 27.48 -11.95 -14.15
CA ARG A 25 26.14 -11.94 -14.80
C ARG A 25 26.19 -11.70 -16.33
N GLY A 26 27.14 -12.34 -17.01
CA GLY A 26 27.31 -12.26 -18.46
C GLY A 26 28.03 -11.01 -18.98
N ARG A 27 28.46 -10.09 -18.10
CA ARG A 27 29.32 -8.95 -18.44
C ARG A 27 30.77 -9.21 -18.04
N LEU A 28 31.70 -8.65 -18.82
CA LEU A 28 33.13 -8.67 -18.55
C LEU A 28 33.56 -7.32 -17.98
N TYR A 29 34.20 -7.35 -16.81
CA TYR A 29 34.73 -6.18 -16.13
C TYR A 29 36.26 -6.20 -16.17
N PRO A 30 36.91 -5.07 -16.51
CA PRO A 30 38.36 -4.97 -16.48
C PRO A 30 38.94 -5.26 -15.08
N PRO A 31 40.22 -5.68 -15.01
CA PRO A 31 40.90 -5.85 -13.73
C PRO A 31 40.87 -4.55 -12.91
N GLY A 32 40.47 -4.65 -11.64
CA GLY A 32 40.36 -3.50 -10.74
C GLY A 32 39.13 -2.62 -10.93
N ALA A 33 38.28 -2.88 -11.93
CA ALA A 33 37.05 -2.12 -12.15
C ALA A 33 36.09 -2.24 -10.97
N GLU A 34 35.40 -1.15 -10.66
CA GLU A 34 34.31 -1.09 -9.68
C GLU A 34 32.99 -0.85 -10.41
N TRP A 35 31.95 -1.57 -10.02
CA TRP A 35 30.59 -1.40 -10.54
C TRP A 35 29.56 -1.54 -9.43
N HIS A 36 28.38 -1.00 -9.69
CA HIS A 36 27.27 -1.08 -8.76
C HIS A 36 26.22 -2.00 -9.37
N GLU A 37 25.77 -2.96 -8.60
CA GLU A 37 24.76 -3.91 -9.02
C GLU A 37 23.81 -4.18 -7.88
N ASP A 38 22.52 -3.96 -8.15
CA ASP A 38 21.47 -4.02 -7.13
C ASP A 38 21.85 -3.18 -5.90
N CYS A 39 22.20 -3.84 -4.79
CA CYS A 39 22.54 -3.25 -3.50
C CYS A 39 24.02 -3.38 -3.12
N GLU A 40 24.85 -3.79 -4.07
CA GLU A 40 26.23 -4.13 -3.82
C GLU A 40 27.17 -3.26 -4.64
N THR A 41 28.25 -2.82 -4.00
CA THR A 41 29.41 -2.31 -4.71
C THR A 41 30.33 -3.49 -4.97
N CYS A 42 30.53 -3.80 -6.24
CA CYS A 42 31.38 -4.88 -6.70
C CYS A 42 32.70 -4.36 -7.22
N ARG A 43 33.77 -5.12 -6.99
CA ARG A 43 35.11 -4.84 -7.52
C ARG A 43 35.73 -6.09 -8.13
N CYS A 44 36.39 -5.92 -9.28
CA CYS A 44 37.11 -7.01 -9.94
C CYS A 44 38.47 -7.21 -9.27
N LEU A 45 38.63 -8.30 -8.53
CA LEU A 45 39.84 -8.67 -7.82
C LEU A 45 40.26 -10.09 -8.21
N ASN A 46 41.47 -10.23 -8.75
CA ASN A 46 42.06 -11.52 -9.12
C ASN A 46 41.17 -12.36 -10.06
N GLY A 47 40.55 -11.73 -11.06
CA GLY A 47 39.64 -12.39 -12.00
C GLY A 47 38.29 -12.80 -11.41
N ARG A 48 37.96 -12.37 -10.18
CA ARG A 48 36.65 -12.57 -9.55
C ARG A 48 36.01 -11.23 -9.17
N GLY A 49 34.71 -11.09 -9.43
CA GLY A 49 33.93 -9.98 -8.89
C GLY A 49 33.66 -10.22 -7.41
N VAL A 50 34.15 -9.33 -6.54
CA VAL A 50 33.90 -9.33 -5.10
C VAL A 50 32.92 -8.22 -4.80
N CYS A 51 31.73 -8.56 -4.32
CA CYS A 51 30.65 -7.64 -4.04
C CYS A 51 30.47 -7.45 -2.53
N MET A 52 30.25 -6.21 -2.12
CA MET A 52 29.94 -5.86 -0.73
C MET A 52 28.61 -5.12 -0.69
N ALA A 53 27.67 -5.63 0.12
CA ALA A 53 26.41 -4.96 0.40
C ALA A 53 26.70 -3.63 1.13
N GLY A 54 26.30 -2.51 0.52
CA GLY A 54 26.78 -1.19 0.94
C GLY A 54 25.66 -0.27 1.40
N CYS A 55 25.00 -0.58 2.52
CA CYS A 55 24.21 0.45 3.20
C CYS A 55 25.11 1.25 4.15
N PRO A 56 25.15 2.59 4.03
CA PRO A 56 25.91 3.40 4.97
C PRO A 56 25.36 3.20 6.39
N PRO A 57 26.22 3.29 7.43
CA PRO A 57 25.75 3.26 8.80
C PRO A 57 24.69 4.34 9.02
N LEU A 58 23.50 3.92 9.45
CA LEU A 58 22.38 4.82 9.70
C LEU A 58 22.03 4.83 11.18
N SER A 59 22.06 6.01 11.78
CA SER A 59 21.57 6.32 13.12
C SER A 59 20.47 7.38 13.01
N CYS A 60 19.25 7.04 13.44
CA CYS A 60 18.13 7.96 13.40
C CYS A 60 18.08 8.83 14.66
N LEU A 61 17.48 10.01 14.55
CA LEU A 61 17.26 10.90 15.68
C LEU A 61 16.17 10.33 16.61
N GLU A 62 16.07 10.87 17.82
CA GLU A 62 15.01 10.50 18.75
C GLU A 62 13.63 10.81 18.16
N GLY A 63 12.76 9.79 18.06
CA GLY A 63 11.44 9.89 17.42
C GLY A 63 11.40 9.52 15.93
N GLU A 64 12.53 9.16 15.33
CA GLU A 64 12.60 8.60 13.98
C GLU A 64 12.73 7.08 13.99
N VAL A 65 12.11 6.43 13.01
CA VAL A 65 12.19 4.98 12.82
C VAL A 65 12.95 4.64 11.53
N LYS A 66 13.73 3.56 11.58
CA LYS A 66 14.39 2.99 10.39
C LYS A 66 13.34 2.28 9.54
N VAL A 67 13.02 2.83 8.38
CA VAL A 67 12.05 2.26 7.44
C VAL A 67 12.78 1.84 6.18
N GLN A 68 12.53 0.61 5.73
CA GLN A 68 12.92 0.18 4.39
C GLN A 68 11.72 0.27 3.47
N GLU A 69 11.79 1.18 2.50
CA GLU A 69 10.71 1.41 1.54
C GLU A 69 10.72 0.31 0.46
N PRO A 70 9.55 -0.05 -0.11
CA PRO A 70 9.48 -1.03 -1.18
C PRO A 70 10.38 -0.65 -2.37
N GLY A 71 11.27 -1.54 -2.78
CA GLY A 71 12.23 -1.29 -3.87
C GLY A 71 13.42 -0.41 -3.48
N SER A 72 13.49 0.09 -2.24
CA SER A 72 14.67 0.79 -1.74
C SER A 72 15.74 -0.20 -1.27
N CYS A 73 16.99 0.16 -1.55
CA CYS A 73 18.13 -0.67 -1.18
C CYS A 73 18.48 -0.57 0.31
N CYS A 74 18.41 0.64 0.86
CA CYS A 74 18.86 0.93 2.21
C CYS A 74 17.74 1.54 3.04
N PRO A 75 17.71 1.26 4.35
CA PRO A 75 16.77 1.90 5.24
C PRO A 75 17.02 3.41 5.25
N VAL A 76 15.98 4.17 5.51
CA VAL A 76 16.01 5.61 5.73
C VAL A 76 15.34 5.92 7.07
N CYS A 77 15.72 7.02 7.70
CA CYS A 77 15.03 7.50 8.88
C CYS A 77 13.78 8.26 8.44
N ARG A 78 12.63 7.86 8.97
CA ARG A 78 11.37 8.57 8.78
C ARG A 78 10.84 8.94 10.16
N THR A 79 10.39 10.18 10.28
CA THR A 79 9.45 10.55 11.34
C THR A 79 8.10 9.95 10.99
N GLU A 80 7.35 9.47 11.99
CA GLU A 80 5.92 9.14 11.83
C GLU A 80 5.22 10.38 11.26
N SER A 81 5.03 10.41 9.94
CA SER A 81 4.66 11.62 9.22
C SER A 81 3.20 11.97 9.51
N LEU A 82 3.00 13.14 10.10
CA LEU A 82 1.70 13.81 10.32
C LEU A 82 0.94 14.18 9.03
N GLU A 83 1.44 13.80 7.86
CA GLU A 83 0.78 14.01 6.58
C GLU A 83 0.05 12.75 6.13
N GLU A 84 -0.83 12.24 6.99
CA GLU A 84 -1.91 11.41 6.49
C GLU A 84 -2.82 12.31 5.63
N PRO A 85 -3.27 11.84 4.45
CA PRO A 85 -4.28 12.58 3.71
C PRO A 85 -5.46 12.81 4.64
N SER A 86 -5.78 14.09 4.90
CA SER A 86 -6.79 14.49 5.88
C SER A 86 -8.03 13.62 5.71
N ALA A 87 -8.38 12.85 6.73
CA ALA A 87 -9.56 12.01 6.71
C ALA A 87 -10.76 12.90 6.35
N ALA A 88 -11.46 12.54 5.27
CA ALA A 88 -12.55 13.32 4.72
C ALA A 88 -13.71 12.39 4.48
N CYS A 89 -14.73 12.46 5.35
CA CYS A 89 -15.96 11.71 5.24
C CYS A 89 -17.13 12.71 5.18
N GLN A 90 -17.89 12.69 4.09
CA GLN A 90 -18.90 13.69 3.81
C GLN A 90 -20.22 13.06 3.41
N ARG A 91 -21.30 13.77 3.73
CA ARG A 91 -22.66 13.41 3.33
C ARG A 91 -22.95 13.95 1.94
N TYR A 92 -23.41 13.06 1.07
CA TYR A 92 -23.90 13.38 -0.26
C TYR A 92 -25.38 13.05 -0.36
N THR A 93 -26.07 13.67 -1.29
CA THR A 93 -27.47 13.36 -1.61
C THR A 93 -27.64 13.28 -3.12
N GLU A 94 -28.23 12.20 -3.59
CA GLU A 94 -28.54 11.98 -5.00
C GLU A 94 -30.04 11.76 -5.18
N VAL A 95 -30.57 12.21 -6.32
CA VAL A 95 -31.94 11.91 -6.73
C VAL A 95 -31.95 10.59 -7.48
N ARG A 96 -32.71 9.62 -6.99
CA ARG A 96 -32.81 8.26 -7.55
C ARG A 96 -34.27 7.86 -7.76
N ASN A 97 -34.47 6.90 -8.66
CA ASN A 97 -35.73 6.19 -8.79
C ASN A 97 -35.63 4.93 -7.95
N ILE A 98 -36.54 4.75 -7.00
CA ILE A 98 -36.60 3.57 -6.13
C ILE A 98 -37.62 2.61 -6.70
N THR A 99 -37.23 1.34 -6.84
CA THR A 99 -38.07 0.28 -7.41
C THR A 99 -38.07 -0.93 -6.49
N LYS A 100 -39.24 -1.55 -6.30
CA LYS A 100 -39.39 -2.83 -5.60
C LYS A 100 -40.44 -3.66 -6.34
N GLY A 101 -40.01 -4.74 -7.00
CA GLY A 101 -40.87 -5.52 -7.88
C GLY A 101 -41.44 -4.65 -9.03
N ARG A 102 -42.77 -4.63 -9.17
CA ARG A 102 -43.50 -3.79 -10.15
C ARG A 102 -43.86 -2.39 -9.63
N CYS A 103 -43.32 -1.99 -8.48
CA CYS A 103 -43.64 -0.73 -7.83
C CYS A 103 -42.47 0.24 -7.98
N SER A 104 -42.76 1.53 -8.22
CA SER A 104 -41.71 2.54 -8.37
C SER A 104 -42.09 3.90 -7.79
N LEU A 105 -41.06 4.66 -7.41
CA LEU A 105 -41.16 6.06 -7.03
C LEU A 105 -39.98 6.83 -7.62
N ARG A 106 -40.27 7.91 -8.37
CA ARG A 106 -39.27 8.73 -9.04
C ARG A 106 -38.93 9.96 -8.21
N GLY A 107 -37.72 10.49 -8.40
CA GLY A 107 -37.33 11.74 -7.78
C GLY A 107 -37.06 11.63 -6.27
N VAL A 108 -36.66 10.45 -5.79
CA VAL A 108 -36.40 10.23 -4.36
C VAL A 108 -34.99 10.69 -4.02
N GLU A 109 -34.88 11.63 -3.08
CA GLU A 109 -33.58 12.05 -2.53
C GLU A 109 -33.03 10.98 -1.59
N VAL A 110 -31.85 10.45 -1.89
CA VAL A 110 -31.16 9.44 -1.09
C VAL A 110 -29.84 10.01 -0.60
N SER A 111 -29.69 10.12 0.73
CA SER A 111 -28.45 10.51 1.36
C SER A 111 -27.53 9.32 1.58
N TYR A 112 -26.22 9.52 1.40
CA TYR A 112 -25.19 8.51 1.68
C TYR A 112 -23.88 9.18 2.12
N CYS A 113 -23.01 8.40 2.76
CA CYS A 113 -21.68 8.85 3.17
C CYS A 113 -20.62 8.40 2.16
N ARG A 114 -19.68 9.29 1.83
CA ARG A 114 -18.55 8.99 0.96
C ARG A 114 -17.31 9.72 1.44
N GLY A 115 -16.17 9.04 1.41
CA GLY A 115 -14.96 9.61 1.95
C GLY A 115 -13.76 8.69 1.92
N ARG A 116 -12.66 9.21 2.47
CA ARG A 116 -11.44 8.48 2.79
C ARG A 116 -11.21 8.61 4.29
N CYS A 117 -11.00 7.48 4.94
CA CYS A 117 -10.75 7.39 6.37
C CYS A 117 -9.42 6.71 6.61
N LEU A 118 -8.94 6.79 7.86
CA LEU A 118 -7.64 6.26 8.23
C LEU A 118 -7.58 4.74 8.02
N SER A 119 -6.55 4.29 7.32
CA SER A 119 -6.20 2.87 7.22
C SER A 119 -4.69 2.72 7.29
N ARG A 120 -4.20 2.10 8.38
CA ARG A 120 -2.78 1.83 8.60
C ARG A 120 -2.57 0.63 9.50
N THR A 121 -1.35 0.12 9.49
CA THR A 121 -0.90 -0.91 10.44
C THR A 121 0.24 -0.33 11.26
N ASN A 122 0.08 -0.32 12.57
CA ASN A 122 1.10 0.12 13.51
C ASN A 122 1.98 -1.06 13.92
N VAL A 123 3.27 -0.81 14.11
CA VAL A 123 4.21 -1.76 14.71
C VAL A 123 4.32 -1.48 16.21
N LEU A 124 4.07 -2.49 17.03
CA LEU A 124 4.09 -2.41 18.50
C LEU A 124 5.38 -3.04 19.06
N PRO A 125 5.89 -2.56 20.21
CA PRO A 125 7.09 -3.13 20.83
C PRO A 125 6.85 -4.50 21.49
N GLU A 126 5.60 -4.81 21.81
CA GLU A 126 5.17 -6.04 22.49
C GLU A 126 4.10 -6.77 21.67
N GLU A 127 3.87 -8.05 21.98
CA GLU A 127 2.82 -8.85 21.35
C GLU A 127 1.45 -8.12 21.40
N PRO A 128 0.71 -8.02 20.27
CA PRO A 128 0.83 -8.80 19.04
C PRO A 128 1.81 -8.26 17.99
N TYR A 129 2.66 -7.28 18.32
CA TYR A 129 3.64 -6.59 17.45
C TYR A 129 3.07 -5.82 16.25
N LEU A 130 1.85 -6.13 15.82
CA LEU A 130 1.15 -5.46 14.74
C LEU A 130 -0.27 -5.16 15.16
N GLN A 131 -0.69 -3.92 14.96
CA GLN A 131 -2.06 -3.50 15.18
C GLN A 131 -2.61 -2.83 13.92
N THR A 132 -3.62 -3.44 13.33
CA THR A 132 -4.32 -2.84 12.18
C THR A 132 -5.37 -1.86 12.69
N LEU A 133 -5.33 -0.62 12.20
CA LEU A 133 -6.32 0.42 12.44
C LEU A 133 -7.00 0.76 11.12
N CYS A 134 -8.29 0.46 11.01
CA CYS A 134 -9.09 0.72 9.82
C CYS A 134 -10.40 1.39 10.19
N ASP A 135 -10.54 2.63 9.75
CA ASP A 135 -11.78 3.39 9.79
C ASP A 135 -12.45 3.42 8.42
N CYS A 136 -13.77 3.42 8.43
CA CYS A 136 -14.64 3.49 7.28
C CYS A 136 -15.55 4.72 7.39
N CYS A 137 -15.84 5.35 6.25
CA CYS A 137 -16.77 6.47 6.21
C CYS A 137 -18.19 5.96 6.43
N SER A 138 -18.67 6.10 7.66
CA SER A 138 -19.91 5.50 8.13
C SER A 138 -20.95 6.57 8.44
N TYR A 139 -22.22 6.19 8.41
CA TYR A 139 -23.33 7.10 8.71
C TYR A 139 -23.78 6.97 10.16
N ARG A 140 -24.28 8.07 10.71
CA ARG A 140 -25.07 8.10 11.94
C ARG A 140 -26.51 8.44 11.59
N LEU A 141 -27.43 7.62 12.06
CA LEU A 141 -28.86 7.83 11.86
C LEU A 141 -29.34 9.00 12.71
N ASP A 142 -30.39 9.67 12.24
CA ASP A 142 -31.09 10.68 13.01
C ASP A 142 -31.64 10.07 14.32
N PRO A 143 -31.36 10.69 15.48
CA PRO A 143 -31.73 10.13 16.78
C PRO A 143 -33.23 10.18 17.07
N VAL A 144 -33.99 11.04 16.37
CA VAL A 144 -35.43 11.22 16.57
C VAL A 144 -36.23 10.46 15.51
N SER A 145 -35.79 10.53 14.26
CA SER A 145 -36.45 9.90 13.12
C SER A 145 -35.43 9.17 12.24
N PRO A 146 -34.94 7.99 12.65
CA PRO A 146 -33.83 7.30 11.98
C PRO A 146 -34.20 6.79 10.58
N VAL A 147 -35.49 6.74 10.26
CA VAL A 147 -36.02 6.19 9.02
C VAL A 147 -37.14 7.05 8.45
N ARG A 148 -37.18 7.14 7.12
CA ARG A 148 -38.26 7.74 6.34
C ARG A 148 -38.97 6.66 5.55
N LEU A 149 -40.27 6.56 5.72
CA LEU A 149 -41.12 5.65 4.96
C LEU A 149 -41.50 6.29 3.62
N LEU A 150 -41.40 5.51 2.55
CA LEU A 150 -41.81 5.86 1.20
C LEU A 150 -42.90 4.89 0.76
N SER A 151 -43.85 5.41 0.00
CA SER A 151 -44.96 4.65 -0.58
C SER A 151 -44.77 4.56 -2.09
N LEU A 152 -44.29 3.41 -2.57
CA LEU A 152 -44.13 3.16 -4.01
C LEU A 152 -45.49 2.85 -4.63
N ARG A 153 -45.70 3.31 -5.86
CA ARG A 153 -46.92 3.03 -6.62
C ARG A 153 -46.66 1.86 -7.55
N CYS A 154 -47.52 0.85 -7.49
CA CYS A 154 -47.46 -0.34 -8.32
C CYS A 154 -48.35 -0.19 -9.55
N GLU A 155 -48.08 -0.99 -10.59
CA GLU A 155 -48.88 -0.98 -11.83
C GLU A 155 -50.34 -1.41 -11.62
N ASP A 156 -50.60 -2.25 -10.61
CA ASP A 156 -51.91 -2.75 -10.20
C ASP A 156 -52.68 -1.78 -9.28
N GLY A 157 -52.10 -0.60 -8.98
CA GLY A 157 -52.70 0.41 -8.11
C GLY A 157 -52.42 0.20 -6.62
N GLU A 158 -51.80 -0.92 -6.24
CA GLU A 158 -51.34 -1.18 -4.88
C GLU A 158 -50.20 -0.24 -4.48
N VAL A 159 -49.99 -0.14 -3.17
CA VAL A 159 -48.95 0.71 -2.57
C VAL A 159 -47.99 -0.12 -1.75
N GLU A 160 -46.71 -0.09 -2.11
CA GLU A 160 -45.66 -0.86 -1.45
C GLU A 160 -44.77 0.05 -0.59
N PRO A 161 -44.66 -0.18 0.73
CA PRO A 161 -43.81 0.63 1.59
C PRO A 161 -42.33 0.25 1.47
N VAL A 162 -41.46 1.25 1.41
CA VAL A 162 -40.00 1.12 1.48
C VAL A 162 -39.47 2.05 2.56
N VAL A 163 -38.46 1.59 3.30
CA VAL A 163 -37.83 2.35 4.38
C VAL A 163 -36.45 2.80 3.92
N LEU A 164 -36.19 4.10 3.99
CA LEU A 164 -34.85 4.66 3.77
C LEU A 164 -34.29 5.25 5.07
N PRO A 165 -32.99 5.10 5.35
CA PRO A 165 -32.37 5.72 6.52
C PRO A 165 -32.30 7.24 6.38
N VAL A 166 -32.51 7.95 7.49
CA VAL A 166 -32.27 9.39 7.59
C VAL A 166 -30.90 9.58 8.22
N ILE A 167 -29.94 10.03 7.42
CA ILE A 167 -28.56 10.24 7.86
C ILE A 167 -28.44 11.64 8.49
N HIS A 168 -28.05 11.68 9.76
CA HIS A 168 -27.75 12.90 10.50
C HIS A 168 -26.34 13.40 10.20
N SER A 169 -25.33 12.52 10.31
CA SER A 169 -23.92 12.85 10.08
C SER A 169 -23.15 11.68 9.46
N CYS A 170 -22.01 12.00 8.87
CA CYS A 170 -21.04 11.03 8.36
C CYS A 170 -19.73 11.21 9.12
N GLU A 171 -19.15 10.12 9.61
CA GLU A 171 -17.91 10.14 10.39
C GLU A 171 -17.03 8.95 10.02
N CYS A 172 -15.72 9.12 10.16
CA CYS A 172 -14.79 8.00 10.11
C CYS A 172 -14.91 7.24 11.44
N SER A 173 -15.27 5.96 11.35
CA SER A 173 -15.40 5.07 12.51
C SER A 173 -14.87 3.69 12.15
N SER A 174 -14.54 2.88 13.15
CA SER A 174 -14.07 1.52 12.93
C SER A 174 -15.01 0.76 12.01
N CYS A 175 -14.44 0.11 10.98
CA CYS A 175 -15.21 -0.62 9.99
C CYS A 175 -15.99 -1.76 10.66
N GLN A 176 -17.33 -1.72 10.58
CA GLN A 176 -18.16 -2.85 10.98
C GLN A 176 -18.17 -3.85 9.82
N GLY A 177 -17.57 -5.03 10.03
CA GLY A 177 -17.66 -6.13 9.07
C GLY A 177 -19.14 -6.47 8.87
N GLY A 178 -19.66 -6.23 7.66
CA GLY A 178 -21.05 -6.54 7.34
C GLY A 178 -21.26 -8.06 7.37
N ASP A 179 -22.03 -8.53 8.35
CA ASP A 179 -22.58 -9.88 8.33
C ASP A 179 -23.69 -9.95 7.28
N PHE A 180 -23.32 -10.30 6.04
CA PHE A 180 -24.25 -10.53 4.94
C PHE A 180 -24.90 -11.93 4.99
N SER A 181 -24.85 -12.64 6.13
CA SER A 181 -25.60 -13.89 6.33
C SER A 181 -27.02 -13.64 6.85
N LYS A 182 -27.84 -12.95 6.06
CA LYS A 182 -29.30 -13.14 6.15
C LYS A 182 -29.83 -13.41 4.74
N ARG A 183 -29.82 -14.71 4.43
CA ARG A 183 -30.62 -15.37 3.38
C ARG A 183 -32.11 -15.20 3.66
#